data_AF-A0A851JUQ1-F1
#
_entry.id   AF-A0A851JUQ1-F1
#
_cell.length_a   1.000
_cell.length_b   1.000
_cell.length_c   1.000
_cell.angle_alpha   90.00
_cell.angle_beta   90.00
_cell.angle_gamma   90.00
#
_symmetry.space_group_name_H-M   'P 1'
#
loop_
_entity.id
_entity.type
_entity.pdbx_description
1 polymer ?
#
loop_
_entity_poly.entity_id
_entity_poly.type
_entity_poly.pdbx_seq_one_letter_code
_entity_poly.pdbx_strand_id
1 'polypeptide(L)' 'CLLTGRWVNDLGSNMTITTVNANGDFAGSYHTAVTATSNEIKVSPLQGSQ' A
#
# COMPACT_ATOMS: atom_id res chain seq x y z
N CYS A 1 -2.84 14.56 -8.88
CA CYS A 1 -3.15 13.13 -8.66
C CYS A 1 -3.35 12.89 -7.17
N LEU A 2 -4.47 12.27 -6.79
CA LEU A 2 -4.74 11.90 -5.39
C LEU A 2 -4.28 10.46 -5.19
N LEU A 3 -3.51 10.21 -4.13
CA LEU A 3 -3.06 8.86 -3.77
C LEU A 3 -4.16 8.05 -3.05
N THR A 4 -5.12 8.72 -2.40
CA THR A 4 -6.25 8.05 -1.73
C THR A 4 -7.02 7.14 -2.68
N GLY A 5 -7.21 5.89 -2.28
CA GLY A 5 -7.93 4.89 -3.06
C GLY A 5 -7.29 3.51 -2.99
N ARG A 6 -7.80 2.62 -3.83
CA ARG A 6 -7.29 1.25 -4.00
C ARG A 6 -6.51 1.16 -5.32
N TRP A 7 -5.35 0.54 -5.25
CA TRP A 7 -4.42 0.39 -6.36
C TRP A 7 -4.03 -1.07 -6.54
N VAL A 8 -3.74 -1.43 -7.78
CA VAL A 8 -3.18 -2.72 -8.16
C VAL A 8 -1.95 -2.45 -9.02
N ASN A 9 -0.82 -3.06 -8.69
CA ASN A 9 0.37 -2.95 -9.53
C ASN A 9 0.40 -4.03 -10.63
N ASP A 10 1.40 -3.96 -11.50
CA ASP A 10 1.67 -4.90 -12.59
C ASP A 10 1.93 -6.35 -12.12
N LEU A 11 2.39 -6.53 -10.89
CA LEU A 11 2.55 -7.84 -10.25
C LEU A 11 1.27 -8.36 -9.59
N GLY A 12 0.16 -7.61 -9.64
CA GLY A 12 -1.13 -7.98 -9.04
C GLY A 12 -1.22 -7.72 -7.52
N SER A 13 -0.24 -7.03 -6.94
CA SER A 13 -0.28 -6.63 -5.53
C SER A 13 -1.31 -5.53 -5.31
N ASN A 14 -1.98 -5.56 -4.16
CA ASN A 14 -3.03 -4.60 -3.82
C ASN A 14 -2.54 -3.62 -2.75
N MET A 15 -2.86 -2.34 -2.94
CA MET A 15 -2.60 -1.28 -1.96
C MET A 15 -3.88 -0.49 -1.70
N THR A 16 -4.13 -0.13 -0.45
CA THR A 16 -5.20 0.82 -0.10
C THR A 16 -4.60 1.98 0.67
N ILE A 17 -4.75 3.20 0.16
CA ILE A 17 -4.36 4.44 0.84
C ILE A 17 -5.65 5.10 1.34
N THR A 18 -5.76 5.28 2.65
CA THR A 18 -7.00 5.72 3.29
C THR A 18 -7.18 7.24 3.24
N THR A 19 -6.20 8.00 3.74
CA THR A 19 -6.26 9.46 3.78
C THR A 19 -4.85 10.02 3.66
N VAL A 20 -4.73 11.10 2.87
CA VAL A 20 -3.55 11.96 2.83
C VAL A 20 -3.91 13.21 3.66
N ASN A 21 -3.14 13.51 4.69
CA ASN A 21 -3.37 14.68 5.54
C ASN A 21 -2.86 15.97 4.86
N ALA A 22 -3.07 17.12 5.51
CA ALA A 22 -2.64 18.42 4.97
C ALA A 22 -1.12 18.58 4.82
N ASN A 23 -0.32 17.78 5.53
CA ASN A 23 1.14 17.76 5.44
C ASN A 23 1.64 16.82 4.32
N GLY A 24 0.73 16.15 3.62
CA GLY A 24 1.06 15.14 2.61
C GLY A 24 1.31 13.74 3.18
N ASP A 25 1.25 13.55 4.51
CA ASP A 25 1.43 12.22 5.12
C ASP A 25 0.22 11.33 4.83
N PHE A 26 0.48 10.05 4.59
CA PHE A 26 -0.57 9.08 4.36
C PHE A 26 -0.27 7.73 5.03
N ALA A 27 -1.35 7.01 5.31
CA ALA A 27 -1.31 5.66 5.83
C ALA A 27 -2.22 4.73 5.02
N GLY A 28 -1.88 3.45 5.03
CA GLY A 28 -2.60 2.45 4.27
C GLY A 28 -2.19 1.03 4.60
N SER A 29 -2.61 0.12 3.72
CA SER A 29 -2.26 -1.29 3.77
C SER A 29 -1.76 -1.77 2.40
N TYR A 30 -0.80 -2.68 2.44
CA TYR A 30 -0.22 -3.32 1.27
C TYR A 30 -0.33 -4.82 1.42
N HIS A 31 -0.86 -5.48 0.38
CA HIS A 31 -0.93 -6.93 0.28
C HIS A 31 -0.19 -7.35 -0.98
N THR A 32 1.06 -7.78 -0.80
CA THR A 32 1.90 -8.24 -1.91
C THR A 32 1.36 -9.53 -2.50
N ALA A 33 1.41 -9.68 -3.82
CA ALA A 33 1.07 -10.94 -4.49
C ALA A 33 2.26 -11.92 -4.58
N VAL A 34 3.48 -11.42 -4.35
CA VAL A 34 4.73 -12.18 -4.47
C VAL A 34 5.64 -11.94 -3.28
N THR A 35 6.48 -12.93 -2.93
CA THR A 35 7.46 -12.85 -1.85
C THR A 35 8.77 -13.52 -2.28
N ALA A 36 9.90 -12.94 -1.89
CA ALA A 36 11.24 -13.52 -2.09
C ALA A 36 11.65 -14.48 -0.96
N THR A 37 10.77 -14.71 0.01
CA THR A 37 11.00 -15.57 1.18
C THR A 37 9.97 -16.69 1.23
N SER A 38 10.24 -17.76 1.97
CA SER A 38 9.27 -18.85 2.20
C SER A 38 8.22 -18.52 3.28
N ASN A 39 8.18 -17.28 3.77
CA ASN A 39 7.22 -16.87 4.77
C ASN A 39 5.84 -16.65 4.14
N GLU A 40 4.79 -16.97 4.90
CA GLU A 40 3.41 -16.68 4.52
C GLU A 40 3.21 -15.17 4.32
N ILE A 41 2.59 -14.81 3.19
CA ILE A 41 2.24 -13.42 2.89
C ILE A 41 1.13 -12.95 3.82
N LYS A 42 1.34 -11.79 4.44
CA LYS A 42 0.35 -11.11 5.29
C LYS A 42 0.18 -9.67 4.86
N VAL A 43 -1.00 -9.11 5.10
CA VAL A 43 -1.23 -7.67 4.93
C VAL A 43 -0.26 -6.90 5.83
N SER A 44 0.43 -5.92 5.26
CA SER A 44 1.38 -5.09 5.98
C SER A 44 0.91 -3.62 5.99
N PRO A 45 1.08 -2.88 7.09
CA PRO A 45 0.80 -1.45 7.11
C PRO A 45 1.82 -0.71 6.24
N LEU A 46 1.39 0.40 5.62
CA LEU A 46 2.27 1.31 4.91
C LEU A 46 2.06 2.73 5.40
N GLN A 47 3.14 3.52 5.39
CA GLN A 47 3.16 4.94 5.73
C GLN A 47 4.12 5.65 4.78
N GLY A 48 3.80 6.89 4.41
CA GLY A 48 4.64 7.71 3.53
C GLY A 48 4.17 9.17 3.50
N SER A 49 4.82 10.00 2.68
CA SER A 49 4.44 11.39 2.44
C SER A 49 4.55 11.74 0.95
N GLN A 50 3.80 12.76 0.50
CA GLN A 50 3.74 13.24 -0.88
C GLN A 50 4.25 14.68 -1.03
#